data_AF-A0A2D6ZVD5-F1
#
_entry.id   AF-A0A2D6ZVD5-F1
#
_cell.length_a   1.000
_cell.length_b   1.000
_cell.length_c   1.000
_cell.angle_alpha   90.00
_cell.angle_beta   90.00
_cell.angle_gamma   90.00
#
_symmetry.space_group_name_H-M   'P 1'
#
loop_
_entity.id
_entity.type
_entity.pdbx_description
1 polymer ?
#
loop_
_entity_poly.entity_id
_entity_poly.type
_entity_poly.pdbx_seq_one_letter_code
_entity_poly.pdbx_strand_id
1 'polypeptide(L)'
;MGSKFKKLVEYKELSNLYIDLSEDILKNIKFDKSSKDNQNQLIFFSCIENSLDCEANYIYMTINSDIESIHEFNFDYKWIKLMQIEVIKNIIKNKLFDDGLISAISDSKKRIFSTKDTNIISSNKSNDLKKFTLILSKYKSFNELIRKTLDEC
;
A
#
# COMPACT_ATOMS: atom_id res chain seq x y z
N MET A 1 8.11 -18.80 33.35
CA MET A 1 8.50 -17.39 33.11
C MET A 1 8.38 -17.13 31.63
N GLY A 2 7.29 -16.49 31.20
CA GLY A 2 7.02 -16.27 29.78
C GLY A 2 8.02 -15.27 29.19
N SER A 3 8.76 -15.69 28.17
CA SER A 3 9.60 -14.78 27.42
C SER A 3 8.70 -13.71 26.80
N LYS A 4 8.78 -12.48 27.31
CA LYS A 4 8.33 -11.31 26.55
C LYS A 4 9.17 -11.30 25.28
N PHE A 5 8.59 -11.77 24.17
CA PHE A 5 9.22 -11.60 22.87
C PHE A 5 9.53 -10.11 22.72
N LYS A 6 10.82 -9.79 22.62
CA LYS A 6 11.27 -8.42 22.35
C LYS A 6 10.56 -8.00 21.07
N LYS A 7 9.78 -6.91 21.10
CA LYS A 7 9.12 -6.35 19.91
C LYS A 7 10.23 -6.13 18.88
N LEU A 8 10.29 -6.99 17.86
CA LEU A 8 11.54 -7.17 17.11
C LEU A 8 11.86 -5.95 16.24
N VAL A 9 10.84 -5.21 15.79
CA VAL A 9 10.89 -3.96 15.02
C VAL A 9 9.55 -3.21 15.22
N GLU A 10 9.54 -1.88 15.21
CA GLU A 10 8.28 -1.11 15.28
C GLU A 10 7.52 -1.11 13.95
N TYR A 11 6.18 -1.10 13.98
CA TYR A 11 5.36 -1.12 12.75
C TYR A 11 5.68 0.05 11.80
N LYS A 12 6.03 1.23 12.34
CA LYS A 12 6.46 2.39 11.57
C LYS A 12 7.75 2.12 10.78
N GLU A 13 8.73 1.49 11.42
CA GLU A 13 10.01 1.12 10.80
C GLU A 13 9.81 0.04 9.74
N LEU A 14 8.98 -0.96 10.04
CA LEU A 14 8.65 -2.02 9.09
C LEU A 14 7.90 -1.48 7.86
N SER A 15 6.97 -0.54 8.08
CA SER A 15 6.29 0.19 7.00
C SER A 15 7.29 0.90 6.09
N ASN A 16 8.25 1.62 6.66
CA ASN A 16 9.30 2.32 5.91
C ASN A 16 10.20 1.35 5.14
N LEU A 17 10.62 0.25 5.77
CA LEU A 17 11.45 -0.78 5.12
C LEU A 17 10.79 -1.34 3.85
N TYR A 18 9.49 -1.63 3.91
CA TYR A 18 8.78 -2.09 2.72
C TYR A 18 8.74 -1.06 1.60
N ILE A 19 8.76 0.24 1.91
CA ILE A 19 8.84 1.29 0.90
C ILE A 19 10.22 1.38 0.28
N ASP A 20 11.27 1.30 1.08
CA ASP A 20 12.65 1.26 0.57
C ASP A 20 12.83 0.05 -0.37
N LEU A 21 12.31 -1.11 0.02
CA LEU A 21 12.31 -2.31 -0.83
C LEU A 21 11.52 -2.09 -2.13
N SER A 22 10.37 -1.41 -2.07
CA SER A 22 9.58 -1.12 -3.27
C SER A 22 10.34 -0.22 -4.25
N GLU A 23 11.12 0.75 -3.74
CA GLU A 23 11.96 1.63 -4.55
C GLU A 23 13.10 0.87 -5.23
N ASP A 24 13.75 -0.01 -4.49
CA ASP A 24 14.83 -0.83 -5.02
C ASP A 24 14.34 -1.83 -6.06
N ILE A 25 13.16 -2.43 -5.84
CA ILE A 25 12.54 -3.29 -6.84
C ILE A 25 12.18 -2.47 -8.09
N LEU A 26 11.64 -1.27 -7.93
CA LEU A 26 11.24 -0.42 -9.06
C LEU A 26 12.43 -0.11 -9.99
N LYS A 27 13.64 0.12 -9.45
CA LYS A 27 14.87 0.32 -10.24
C LYS A 27 15.22 -0.89 -11.13
N ASN A 28 14.76 -2.08 -10.75
CA ASN A 28 15.06 -3.35 -11.41
C ASN A 28 13.95 -3.83 -12.37
N ILE A 29 12.81 -3.13 -12.45
CA ILE A 29 11.72 -3.45 -13.38
C ILE A 29 12.02 -2.85 -14.75
N LYS A 30 11.94 -3.67 -15.79
CA LYS A 30 12.21 -3.33 -17.20
C LYS A 30 10.93 -3.16 -18.03
N PHE A 31 9.78 -3.61 -17.54
CA PHE A 31 8.49 -3.58 -18.24
C PHE A 31 8.49 -4.34 -19.58
N ASP A 32 9.32 -5.38 -19.69
CA ASP A 32 9.51 -6.17 -20.91
C ASP A 32 8.52 -7.34 -21.05
N LYS A 33 7.64 -7.54 -20.07
CA LYS A 33 6.64 -8.61 -20.00
C LYS A 33 7.21 -10.01 -19.88
N SER A 34 8.50 -10.14 -19.58
CA SER A 34 9.08 -11.42 -19.20
C SER A 34 8.44 -11.93 -17.91
N SER A 35 8.45 -13.25 -17.69
CA SER A 35 7.95 -13.83 -16.45
C SER A 35 8.64 -13.24 -15.22
N LYS A 36 9.97 -13.01 -15.32
CA LYS A 36 10.76 -12.41 -14.24
C LYS A 36 10.36 -10.96 -13.98
N ASP A 37 10.14 -10.18 -15.02
CA ASP A 37 9.71 -8.78 -14.88
C ASP A 37 8.30 -8.68 -14.29
N ASN A 38 7.37 -9.53 -14.74
CA ASN A 38 6.02 -9.61 -14.17
C ASN A 38 6.05 -10.00 -12.67
N GLN A 39 6.93 -10.93 -12.28
CA GLN A 39 7.16 -11.26 -10.87
C GLN A 39 7.68 -10.05 -10.10
N ASN A 40 8.68 -9.34 -10.61
CA ASN A 40 9.21 -8.13 -9.95
C ASN A 40 8.12 -7.05 -9.80
N GLN A 41 7.26 -6.86 -10.80
CA GLN A 41 6.11 -5.96 -10.71
C GLN A 41 5.12 -6.39 -9.62
N LEU A 42 4.87 -7.69 -9.45
CA LEU A 42 4.01 -8.19 -8.36
C LEU A 42 4.64 -7.99 -6.99
N ILE A 43 5.94 -8.27 -6.84
CA ILE A 43 6.65 -8.06 -5.58
C ILE A 43 6.62 -6.57 -5.20
N PHE A 44 6.79 -5.65 -6.16
CA PHE A 44 6.62 -4.22 -5.93
C PHE A 44 5.27 -3.89 -5.27
N PHE A 45 4.16 -4.43 -5.80
CA PHE A 45 2.84 -4.21 -5.20
C PHE A 45 2.71 -4.85 -3.83
N SER A 46 3.25 -6.06 -3.63
CA SER A 46 3.25 -6.71 -2.32
C SER A 46 4.03 -5.91 -1.27
N CYS A 47 5.13 -5.24 -1.64
CA CYS A 47 5.83 -4.33 -0.74
C CYS A 47 4.92 -3.17 -0.30
N ILE A 48 4.20 -2.53 -1.24
CA ILE A 48 3.28 -1.43 -0.89
C ILE A 48 2.11 -1.92 -0.03
N GLU A 49 1.53 -3.07 -0.35
CA GLU A 49 0.44 -3.68 0.44
C GLU A 49 0.89 -4.00 1.87
N ASN A 50 2.08 -4.60 2.04
CA ASN A 50 2.63 -4.89 3.36
C ASN A 50 2.98 -3.61 4.14
N SER A 51 3.46 -2.58 3.44
CA SER A 51 3.72 -1.27 4.04
C SER A 51 2.41 -0.65 4.56
N LEU A 52 1.34 -0.67 3.76
CA LEU A 52 0.01 -0.23 4.18
C LEU A 52 -0.52 -1.03 5.38
N ASP A 53 -0.31 -2.34 5.41
CA ASP A 53 -0.71 -3.15 6.57
C ASP A 53 0.02 -2.73 7.85
N CYS A 54 1.34 -2.57 7.76
CA CYS A 54 2.17 -2.12 8.88
C CYS A 54 1.74 -0.72 9.34
N GLU A 55 1.51 0.20 8.41
CA GLU A 55 1.04 1.55 8.73
C GLU A 55 -0.31 1.54 9.44
N ALA A 56 -1.27 0.71 8.99
CA ALA A 56 -2.56 0.59 9.65
C ALA A 56 -2.41 0.14 11.12
N ASN A 57 -1.53 -0.85 11.38
CA ASN A 57 -1.24 -1.29 12.75
C ASN A 57 -0.56 -0.17 13.58
N TYR A 58 0.38 0.59 12.99
CA TYR A 58 1.02 1.72 13.66
C TYR A 58 -0.02 2.79 14.08
N ILE A 59 -0.90 3.17 13.15
CA ILE A 59 -1.95 4.16 13.38
C ILE A 59 -2.90 3.70 14.48
N TYR A 60 -3.35 2.44 14.42
CA TYR A 60 -4.21 1.85 15.43
C TYR A 60 -3.60 1.92 16.83
N MET A 61 -2.31 1.56 16.96
CA MET A 61 -1.59 1.66 18.22
C MET A 61 -1.39 3.10 18.70
N THR A 62 -1.39 4.08 17.80
CA THR A 62 -1.12 5.49 18.11
C THR A 62 -2.37 6.23 18.58
N ILE A 63 -3.52 6.00 17.94
CA ILE A 63 -4.72 6.82 18.17
C ILE A 63 -5.44 6.50 19.50
N ASN A 64 -5.12 5.37 20.15
CA ASN A 64 -5.80 4.94 21.39
C ASN A 64 -7.34 5.11 21.32
N SER A 65 -7.92 4.70 20.20
CA SER A 65 -9.37 4.76 19.95
C SER A 65 -10.08 3.50 20.45
N ASP A 66 -11.32 3.63 20.91
CA ASP A 66 -12.19 2.51 21.36
C ASP A 66 -12.65 1.56 20.23
N ILE A 67 -11.98 1.56 19.08
CA ILE A 67 -12.34 0.68 17.97
C ILE A 67 -11.86 -0.76 18.24
N GLU A 68 -12.65 -1.72 17.76
CA GLU A 68 -12.32 -3.14 17.82
C GLU A 68 -10.93 -3.43 17.22
N SER A 69 -10.27 -4.47 17.74
CA SER A 69 -8.96 -4.92 17.25
C SER A 69 -8.96 -5.12 15.74
N ILE A 70 -7.98 -4.51 15.08
CA ILE A 70 -7.84 -4.61 13.63
C ILE A 70 -6.94 -5.77 13.16
N HIS A 71 -6.28 -6.46 14.09
CA HIS A 71 -5.18 -7.39 13.77
C HIS A 71 -5.61 -8.63 12.97
N GLU A 72 -6.88 -9.04 13.08
CA GLU A 72 -7.41 -10.23 12.39
C GLU A 72 -7.90 -9.91 10.96
N PHE A 73 -8.01 -8.62 10.60
CA PHE A 73 -8.45 -8.23 9.27
C PHE A 73 -7.31 -8.25 8.25
N ASN A 74 -7.66 -8.40 6.97
CA ASN A 74 -6.74 -8.12 5.88
C ASN A 74 -6.50 -6.59 5.76
N PHE A 75 -5.46 -6.20 5.01
CA PHE A 75 -5.03 -4.79 4.94
C PHE A 75 -6.17 -3.86 4.48
N ASP A 76 -6.97 -4.25 3.48
CA ASP A 76 -8.09 -3.44 2.98
C ASP A 76 -9.12 -3.15 4.09
N TYR A 77 -9.55 -4.19 4.80
CA TYR A 77 -10.55 -4.06 5.88
C TYR A 77 -10.00 -3.33 7.11
N LYS A 78 -8.69 -3.41 7.38
CA LYS A 78 -8.06 -2.59 8.43
C LYS A 78 -8.29 -1.09 8.17
N TRP A 79 -8.08 -0.64 6.93
CA TRP A 79 -8.31 0.75 6.57
C TRP A 79 -9.78 1.16 6.65
N ILE A 80 -10.71 0.26 6.29
CA ILE A 80 -12.16 0.51 6.45
C ILE A 80 -12.52 0.69 7.93
N LYS A 81 -11.95 -0.11 8.84
CA LYS A 81 -12.17 0.05 10.29
C LYS A 81 -11.56 1.36 10.80
N LEU A 82 -10.35 1.71 10.37
CA LEU A 82 -9.71 2.98 10.73
C LEU A 82 -10.50 4.22 10.26
N MET A 83 -11.31 4.11 9.20
CA MET A 83 -12.22 5.19 8.78
C MET A 83 -13.35 5.50 9.78
N GLN A 84 -13.54 4.69 10.82
CA GLN A 84 -14.46 5.02 11.91
C GLN A 84 -13.94 6.16 12.79
N ILE A 85 -12.63 6.42 12.77
CA ILE A 85 -12.00 7.51 13.50
C ILE A 85 -12.16 8.80 12.71
N GLU A 86 -12.91 9.76 13.26
CA GLU A 86 -13.33 10.97 12.57
C GLU A 86 -12.16 11.80 12.02
N VAL A 87 -11.09 11.93 12.81
CA VAL A 87 -9.89 12.71 12.49
C VAL A 87 -9.22 12.26 11.19
N ILE A 88 -9.12 10.94 10.95
CA ILE A 88 -8.40 10.37 9.80
C ILE A 88 -9.33 9.86 8.69
N LYS A 89 -10.64 9.78 8.94
CA LYS A 89 -11.65 9.24 8.03
C LYS A 89 -11.57 9.84 6.62
N ASN A 90 -11.54 11.17 6.54
CA ASN A 90 -11.54 11.87 5.26
C ASN A 90 -10.22 11.68 4.51
N ILE A 91 -9.09 11.61 5.23
CA ILE A 91 -7.78 11.35 4.64
C ILE A 91 -7.76 9.96 4.00
N ILE A 92 -8.18 8.94 4.75
CA ILE A 92 -8.22 7.55 4.27
C ILE A 92 -9.16 7.43 3.07
N LYS A 93 -10.40 7.93 3.19
CA LYS A 93 -11.41 7.82 2.12
C LYS A 93 -10.90 8.42 0.81
N ASN A 94 -10.42 9.67 0.85
CA ASN A 94 -10.06 10.43 -0.33
C ASN A 94 -8.76 9.95 -0.97
N LYS A 95 -7.81 9.41 -0.20
CA LYS A 95 -6.49 9.01 -0.71
C LYS A 95 -6.39 7.53 -1.05
N LEU A 96 -7.06 6.65 -0.31
CA LEU A 96 -6.99 5.20 -0.53
C LEU A 96 -8.12 4.67 -1.41
N PHE A 97 -9.36 5.15 -1.24
CA PHE A 97 -10.55 4.53 -1.82
C PHE A 97 -11.17 5.27 -3.02
N ASP A 98 -11.48 6.57 -2.90
CA ASP A 98 -12.18 7.36 -3.94
C ASP A 98 -11.30 7.57 -5.21
N ASP A 99 -11.22 6.55 -6.05
CA ASP A 99 -10.22 6.40 -7.13
C ASP A 99 -8.76 6.62 -6.66
N GLY A 100 -8.50 6.09 -5.46
CA GLY A 100 -7.29 6.31 -4.70
C GLY A 100 -6.14 5.36 -5.06
N LEU A 101 -5.32 5.07 -4.07
CA LEU A 101 -4.18 4.17 -4.19
C LEU A 101 -4.60 2.71 -4.43
N ILE A 102 -5.65 2.24 -3.74
CA ILE A 102 -6.07 0.82 -3.79
C ILE A 102 -6.59 0.46 -5.19
N SER A 103 -7.41 1.31 -5.81
CA SER A 103 -7.87 1.11 -7.18
C SER A 103 -6.70 1.07 -8.17
N ALA A 104 -5.74 1.99 -8.03
CA ALA A 104 -4.56 2.06 -8.88
C ALA A 104 -3.67 0.81 -8.80
N ILE A 105 -3.51 0.24 -7.61
CA ILE A 105 -2.78 -1.04 -7.38
C ILE A 105 -3.55 -2.18 -8.02
N SER A 106 -4.84 -2.34 -7.69
CA SER A 106 -5.68 -3.43 -8.21
C SER A 106 -5.72 -3.47 -9.73
N ASP A 107 -5.93 -2.31 -10.35
CA ASP A 107 -5.91 -2.16 -11.79
C ASP A 107 -4.57 -2.53 -12.42
N SER A 108 -3.47 -2.18 -11.76
CA SER A 108 -2.12 -2.47 -12.27
C SER A 108 -1.76 -3.94 -12.11
N LYS A 109 -2.20 -4.61 -11.04
CA LYS A 109 -2.10 -6.07 -10.88
C LYS A 109 -2.92 -6.81 -11.96
N LYS A 110 -4.16 -6.40 -12.20
CA LYS A 110 -5.00 -6.99 -13.28
C LYS A 110 -4.32 -6.94 -14.65
N ARG A 111 -3.62 -5.84 -14.96
CA ARG A 111 -2.88 -5.66 -16.21
C ARG A 111 -1.66 -6.58 -16.38
N ILE A 112 -1.09 -7.08 -15.28
CA ILE A 112 0.00 -8.06 -15.34
C ILE A 112 -0.55 -9.41 -15.82
N PHE A 113 -1.75 -9.76 -15.36
CA PHE A 113 -2.39 -11.04 -15.68
C PHE A 113 -3.21 -11.01 -16.99
N SER A 114 -3.57 -9.83 -17.49
CA SER A 114 -4.33 -9.73 -18.74
C SER A 114 -3.50 -10.23 -19.93
N THR A 115 -3.99 -11.28 -20.59
CA THR A 115 -3.52 -11.67 -21.92
C THR A 115 -3.88 -10.56 -22.91
N LYS A 116 -2.97 -10.22 -23.84
CA LYS A 116 -3.29 -9.29 -24.93
C LYS A 116 -4.38 -9.93 -25.79
N ASP A 117 -5.63 -9.56 -25.56
CA ASP A 117 -6.69 -9.81 -26.54
C ASP A 117 -6.39 -8.91 -27.75
N THR A 118 -5.89 -9.51 -28.83
CA THR A 118 -5.54 -8.79 -30.06
C THR A 118 -6.75 -8.19 -30.77
N ASN A 119 -7.96 -8.57 -30.34
CA ASN A 119 -9.23 -8.18 -30.97
C ASN A 119 -9.92 -7.00 -30.28
N ILE A 120 -9.38 -6.47 -29.18
CA ILE A 120 -9.97 -5.34 -28.46
C ILE A 120 -8.97 -4.19 -28.48
N ILE A 121 -9.35 -3.07 -29.11
CA ILE A 121 -8.68 -1.77 -28.94
C ILE A 121 -9.00 -1.30 -27.51
N SER A 122 -8.33 -1.91 -26.53
CA SER A 122 -8.28 -1.41 -25.17
C SER A 122 -7.31 -0.24 -25.19
N SER A 123 -7.69 0.90 -24.59
CA SER A 123 -6.80 2.05 -24.47
C SER A 123 -5.43 1.59 -23.97
N ASN A 124 -4.35 1.95 -24.67
CA ASN A 124 -2.92 1.65 -24.44
C ASN A 124 -2.42 1.91 -23.00
N LYS A 125 -3.02 1.32 -21.97
CA LYS A 125 -2.66 1.52 -20.56
C LYS A 125 -1.84 0.34 -20.08
N SER A 126 -0.76 -0.04 -20.78
CA SER A 126 0.20 -0.99 -20.22
C SER A 126 0.78 -0.44 -18.90
N ASN A 127 1.27 -1.33 -18.05
CA ASN A 127 2.11 -0.90 -16.93
C ASN A 127 3.41 -0.31 -17.48
N ASP A 128 3.83 0.80 -16.91
CA ASP A 128 5.06 1.49 -17.23
C ASP A 128 5.67 2.12 -15.97
N LEU A 129 6.89 2.62 -16.10
CA LEU A 129 7.62 3.27 -15.01
C LEU A 129 6.84 4.45 -14.44
N LYS A 130 6.18 5.24 -15.29
CA LYS A 130 5.42 6.44 -14.89
C LYS A 130 4.28 6.07 -13.93
N LYS A 131 3.56 4.98 -14.23
CA LYS A 131 2.45 4.49 -13.42
C LYS A 131 2.91 3.96 -12.07
N PHE A 132 4.00 3.19 -12.04
CA PHE A 132 4.55 2.67 -10.78
C PHE A 132 5.11 3.80 -9.90
N THR A 133 5.79 4.77 -10.52
CA THR A 133 6.25 5.99 -9.84
C THR A 133 5.08 6.80 -9.27
N LEU A 134 3.97 6.91 -10.01
CA LEU A 134 2.76 7.57 -9.53
C LEU A 134 2.10 6.85 -8.35
N ILE A 135 2.07 5.52 -8.36
CA ILE A 135 1.55 4.72 -7.24
C ILE A 135 2.42 4.95 -5.99
N LEU A 136 3.73 4.90 -6.14
CA LEU A 136 4.66 5.15 -5.04
C LEU A 136 4.53 6.58 -4.50
N SER A 137 4.41 7.58 -5.38
CA SER A 137 4.24 8.98 -4.93
C SER A 137 2.90 9.19 -4.23
N LYS A 138 1.80 8.62 -4.74
CA LYS A 138 0.49 8.62 -4.06
C LYS A 138 0.59 8.01 -2.67
N TYR A 139 1.26 6.85 -2.53
CA TYR A 139 1.49 6.22 -1.24
C TYR A 139 2.29 7.14 -0.30
N LYS A 140 3.43 7.68 -0.75
CA LYS A 140 4.29 8.54 0.09
C LYS A 140 3.55 9.78 0.57
N SER A 141 2.82 10.45 -0.31
CA SER A 141 2.01 11.62 0.07
C SER A 141 0.89 11.27 1.04
N PHE A 142 0.27 10.09 0.91
CA PHE A 142 -0.70 9.61 1.89
C PHE A 142 -0.04 9.38 3.26
N ASN A 143 1.08 8.66 3.29
CA ASN A 143 1.78 8.31 4.51
C ASN A 143 2.31 9.55 5.25
N GLU A 144 2.87 10.52 4.51
CA GLU A 144 3.30 11.79 5.09
C GLU A 144 2.12 12.58 5.69
N LEU A 145 1.01 12.68 4.97
CA LEU A 145 -0.17 13.41 5.44
C LEU A 145 -0.76 12.77 6.69
N ILE A 146 -0.96 11.45 6.70
CA ILE A 146 -1.59 10.78 7.83
C ILE A 146 -0.72 10.86 9.08
N ARG A 147 0.61 10.68 8.94
CA ARG A 147 1.55 10.81 10.07
C ARG A 147 1.59 12.22 10.63
N LYS A 148 1.62 13.25 9.78
CA LYS A 148 1.54 14.65 10.24
C LYS A 148 0.26 14.93 11.01
N THR A 149 -0.88 14.45 10.51
CA THR A 149 -2.15 14.59 11.22
C THR A 149 -2.11 13.90 12.58
N LEU A 150 -1.43 12.75 12.72
CA LEU A 150 -1.28 12.07 14.00
C LEU A 150 -0.32 12.76 14.97
N ASP A 151 0.74 13.38 14.46
CA ASP A 151 1.67 14.15 15.29
C ASP A 151 1.05 15.48 15.78
N GLU A 152 0.04 16.00 15.08
CA GLU A 152 -0.70 17.24 15.42
C GLU A 152 -1.91 17.02 16.35
N CYS A 153 -2.33 15.76 16.56
CA CYS A 153 -3.49 15.39 17.39
C CYS A 153 -3.08 14.90 18.78
#